data_AF-A0A2X7FPT8-F1
#
_entry.id   AF-A0A2X7FPT8-F1
#
_cell.length_a   1.000
_cell.length_b   1.000
_cell.length_c   1.000
_cell.angle_alpha   90.00
_cell.angle_beta   90.00
_cell.angle_gamma   90.00
#
_symmetry.space_group_name_H-M   'P 1'
#
loop_
_entity.id
_entity.type
_entity.pdbx_description
1 polymer ?
#
loop_
_entity_poly.entity_id
_entity_poly.type
_entity_poly.pdbx_seq_one_letter_code
_entity_poly.pdbx_strand_id
1 'polypeptide(L)'
;MSIIECEIELNVINDSLAEFKCGNTLHGFIQISQKENVTVIIDGSYVLGTFDCYVCAIKEVALLAARIEEADKKYGISYQRLKELSGIASSVRFFYAI
;
A
#
# COMPACT_ATOMS: atom_id res chain seq x y z
N MET A 1 -7.02 3.78 -24.97
CA MET A 1 -7.13 3.85 -23.50
C MET A 1 -6.70 2.50 -22.98
N SER A 2 -5.60 2.42 -22.23
CA SER A 2 -5.14 1.16 -21.63
C SER A 2 -5.84 1.00 -20.28
N ILE A 3 -6.42 -0.18 -20.04
CA ILE A 3 -7.08 -0.45 -18.76
C ILE A 3 -6.03 -0.98 -17.78
N ILE A 4 -5.88 -0.20 -16.71
CA ILE A 4 -5.30 -0.44 -15.39
C ILE A 4 -5.99 -1.53 -14.56
N GLU A 5 -5.74 -2.84 -14.71
CA GLU A 5 -6.34 -3.82 -13.79
C GLU A 5 -5.46 -4.00 -12.55
N CYS A 6 -6.02 -3.74 -11.37
CA CYS A 6 -5.34 -3.92 -10.09
C CYS A 6 -6.19 -4.83 -9.21
N GLU A 7 -5.63 -5.99 -8.85
CA GLU A 7 -6.19 -6.86 -7.84
C GLU A 7 -5.67 -6.43 -6.46
N ILE A 8 -6.59 -6.27 -5.51
CA ILE A 8 -6.27 -5.93 -4.12
C ILE A 8 -6.76 -7.05 -3.23
N GLU A 9 -5.83 -7.78 -2.65
CA GLU A 9 -6.10 -8.77 -1.62
C GLU A 9 -6.14 -8.08 -0.25
N LEU A 10 -7.16 -8.40 0.54
CA LEU A 10 -7.33 -7.88 1.90
C LEU A 10 -7.36 -9.03 2.90
N ASN A 11 -6.50 -8.94 3.91
CA ASN A 11 -6.42 -9.88 5.02
C ASN A 11 -6.72 -9.14 6.33
N VAL A 12 -7.91 -9.36 6.88
CA VAL A 12 -8.36 -8.68 8.10
C VAL A 12 -7.65 -9.28 9.32
N ILE A 13 -6.95 -8.43 10.08
CA ILE A 13 -6.21 -8.85 11.28
C ILE A 13 -7.10 -8.67 12.52
N ASN A 14 -7.78 -7.52 12.63
CA ASN A 14 -8.76 -7.22 13.66
C ASN A 14 -9.72 -6.09 13.20
N ASP A 15 -10.64 -5.68 14.08
CA ASP A 15 -11.66 -4.67 13.81
C ASP A 15 -11.12 -3.30 13.35
N SER A 16 -9.83 -3.03 13.60
CA SER A 16 -9.17 -1.76 13.30
C SER A 16 -7.99 -1.87 12.34
N LEU A 17 -7.66 -3.09 11.87
CA LEU A 17 -6.46 -3.32 11.09
C LEU A 17 -6.65 -4.44 10.06
N ALA A 18 -6.33 -4.13 8.81
CA ALA A 18 -6.24 -5.10 7.73
C ALA A 18 -4.90 -4.95 6.99
N GLU A 19 -4.29 -6.05 6.61
CA GLU A 19 -3.19 -6.08 5.64
C GLU A 19 -3.77 -6.04 4.22
N PHE A 20 -3.15 -5.29 3.32
CA PHE A 20 -3.47 -5.31 1.89
C PHE A 20 -2.26 -5.70 1.05
N LYS A 21 -2.51 -6.36 -0.07
CA LYS A 21 -1.50 -6.68 -1.09
C LYS A 21 -2.05 -6.39 -2.47
N CYS A 22 -1.23 -5.79 -3.33
CA CYS A 22 -1.52 -5.53 -4.73
C CYS A 22 -0.46 -6.21 -5.56
N GLY A 23 -0.72 -7.48 -5.91
CA GLY A 23 0.27 -8.36 -6.53
C GLY A 23 1.59 -8.40 -5.76
N ASN A 24 2.71 -8.33 -6.48
CA ASN A 24 4.06 -8.30 -5.89
C ASN A 24 4.63 -6.88 -5.72
N THR A 25 3.85 -5.84 -5.99
CA THR A 25 4.34 -4.47 -6.13
C THR A 25 4.15 -3.66 -4.86
N LEU A 26 2.96 -3.76 -4.26
CA LEU A 26 2.52 -2.95 -3.13
C LEU A 26 1.97 -3.84 -2.03
N HIS A 27 2.42 -3.60 -0.82
CA HIS A 27 1.87 -4.23 0.38
C HIS A 27 1.85 -3.22 1.52
N GLY A 28 0.94 -3.42 2.45
CA GLY A 28 0.79 -2.49 3.55
C GLY A 28 -0.37 -2.80 4.46
N PHE A 29 -0.76 -1.82 5.25
CA PHE A 29 -1.83 -1.90 6.22
C PHE A 29 -2.85 -0.77 6.01
N ILE A 30 -4.10 -1.12 6.24
CA ILE A 30 -5.22 -0.18 6.39
C ILE A 30 -5.61 -0.21 7.85
N GLN A 31 -5.47 0.94 8.53
CA GLN A 31 -5.79 1.10 9.93
C GLN A 31 -6.98 2.03 10.11
N ILE A 32 -7.97 1.61 10.89
CA ILE A 32 -9.13 2.39 11.28
C ILE A 32 -8.85 2.99 12.66
N SER A 33 -8.81 4.31 12.73
CA SER A 33 -8.60 5.02 14.00
C SER A 33 -9.91 5.17 14.79
N GLN A 34 -9.80 5.46 16.09
CA GLN A 34 -10.95 5.73 16.97
C GLN A 34 -11.81 6.93 16.52
N LYS A 35 -11.30 7.79 15.63
CA LYS A 35 -12.03 8.91 15.03
C LYS A 35 -12.66 8.54 13.67
N GLU A 36 -12.76 7.24 13.37
CA GLU A 36 -13.27 6.67 12.12
C GLU A 36 -12.47 7.03 10.85
N ASN A 37 -11.35 7.74 10.99
CA ASN A 37 -10.43 7.97 9.88
C ASN A 37 -9.66 6.69 9.53
N VAL A 38 -9.46 6.48 8.23
CA VAL A 38 -8.77 5.34 7.62
C VAL A 38 -7.37 5.77 7.21
N THR A 39 -6.34 5.15 7.78
CA THR A 39 -4.94 5.44 7.45
C THR A 39 -4.35 4.30 6.64
N VAL A 40 -3.70 4.63 5.53
CA VAL A 40 -3.02 3.65 4.66
C VAL A 40 -1.52 3.76 4.88
N ILE A 41 -0.89 2.65 5.24
CA ILE A 41 0.53 2.54 5.52
C ILE A 41 1.13 1.56 4.52
N ILE A 42 2.14 1.98 3.75
CA ILE A 42 2.85 1.18 2.76
C ILE A 42 4.15 0.67 3.36
N ASP A 43 4.47 -0.60 3.09
CA ASP A 43 5.73 -1.25 3.49
C ASP A 43 6.04 -1.12 5.00
N GLY A 44 4.99 -0.97 5.81
CA GLY A 44 5.07 -0.78 7.27
C GLY A 44 5.71 0.53 7.73
N SER A 45 6.15 1.42 6.83
CA SER A 45 6.99 2.57 7.19
C SER A 45 6.58 3.91 6.56
N TYR A 46 5.76 3.89 5.52
CA TYR A 46 5.33 5.11 4.83
C TYR A 46 3.82 5.30 4.93
N VAL A 47 3.37 6.42 5.48
CA VAL A 47 1.94 6.78 5.49
C VAL A 47 1.60 7.37 4.13
N LEU A 48 0.79 6.66 3.34
CA LEU A 48 0.26 7.17 2.07
C LEU A 48 -0.70 8.35 2.31
N GLY A 49 -1.54 8.21 3.33
CA GLY A 49 -2.49 9.23 3.72
C GLY A 49 -3.47 8.76 4.78
N THR A 50 -4.26 9.72 5.27
CA THR A 50 -5.40 9.51 6.16
C THR A 50 -6.64 10.03 5.46
N PHE A 51 -7.68 9.21 5.44
CA PHE A 51 -8.90 9.41 4.68
C PHE A 51 -10.10 9.35 5.62
N ASP A 52 -11.15 10.06 5.27
CA ASP A 52 -12.45 10.04 5.95
C ASP A 52 -13.36 8.90 5.44
N CYS A 53 -12.89 8.09 4.48
CA CYS A 53 -13.72 7.14 3.75
C CYS A 53 -12.92 5.90 3.29
N TYR A 54 -13.45 4.69 3.56
CA TYR A 54 -12.81 3.42 3.18
C TYR A 54 -12.58 3.30 1.67
N VAL A 55 -13.59 3.68 0.89
CA VAL A 55 -13.52 3.63 -0.58
C VAL A 55 -12.46 4.59 -1.12
N CYS A 56 -12.25 5.72 -0.44
CA CYS A 56 -11.25 6.73 -0.81
C CYS A 56 -9.85 6.18 -0.58
N ALA A 57 -9.62 5.57 0.58
CA ALA A 57 -8.36 4.89 0.90
C ALA A 57 -8.02 3.80 -0.13
N ILE A 58 -8.98 2.92 -0.46
CA ILE A 58 -8.78 1.85 -1.44
C ILE A 58 -8.54 2.41 -2.86
N LYS A 59 -9.24 3.48 -3.25
CA LYS A 59 -9.00 4.15 -4.54
C LYS A 59 -7.59 4.71 -4.65
N GLU A 60 -7.07 5.32 -3.59
CA GLU A 60 -5.70 5.84 -3.59
C GLU A 60 -4.65 4.72 -3.64
N VAL A 61 -4.90 3.58 -2.97
CA VAL A 61 -4.06 2.38 -3.11
C VAL A 61 -4.04 1.90 -4.57
N ALA A 62 -5.22 1.75 -5.19
CA ALA A 62 -5.34 1.31 -6.58
C ALA A 62 -4.68 2.30 -7.55
N LEU A 63 -4.86 3.60 -7.33
CA LEU A 63 -4.26 4.65 -8.15
C LEU A 63 -2.73 4.62 -8.05
N LEU A 64 -2.18 4.41 -6.86
CA LEU A 64 -0.75 4.28 -6.67
C LEU A 64 -0.20 3.04 -7.38
N ALA A 65 -0.87 1.89 -7.25
CA ALA A 65 -0.48 0.66 -7.93
C ALA A 65 -0.46 0.84 -9.45
N ALA A 66 -1.49 1.46 -10.02
CA ALA A 66 -1.56 1.76 -11.45
C ALA A 66 -0.44 2.70 -11.91
N ARG A 67 -0.10 3.73 -11.11
CA ARG A 67 0.99 4.66 -11.43
C ARG A 67 2.36 3.98 -11.38
N ILE A 68 2.56 3.07 -10.43
CA ILE A 68 3.78 2.27 -10.37
C ILE A 68 3.89 1.39 -11.61
N GLU A 69 2.83 0.69 -11.98
CA GLU A 69 2.85 -0.16 -13.18
C GLU A 69 3.12 0.65 -14.47
N GLU A 70 2.54 1.85 -14.58
CA GLU A 70 2.83 2.75 -15.69
C GLU A 70 4.31 3.20 -15.70
N ALA A 71 4.87 3.53 -14.53
CA ALA A 71 6.27 3.91 -14.40
C ALA A 71 7.21 2.74 -14.73
N ASP A 72 6.92 1.54 -14.25
CA ASP A 72 7.69 0.33 -14.51
C ASP A 72 7.75 0.05 -16.02
N LYS A 73 6.60 0.15 -16.72
CA LYS A 73 6.53 0.02 -18.18
C LYS A 73 7.29 1.13 -18.91
N LYS A 74 7.21 2.37 -18.41
CA LYS A 74 7.84 3.54 -19.05
C LYS A 74 9.36 3.58 -18.91
N TYR A 75 9.88 3.18 -17.76
CA TYR A 75 11.31 3.32 -17.43
C TYR A 75 12.08 1.99 -17.46
N GLY A 76 11.39 0.84 -17.56
CA GLY A 76 12.02 -0.47 -17.69
C GLY A 76 12.71 -0.98 -16.43
N ILE A 77 12.46 -0.35 -15.27
CA ILE A 77 12.90 -0.79 -13.95
C ILE A 77 11.68 -0.97 -13.07
N SER A 78 11.56 -2.11 -12.39
CA SER A 78 10.44 -2.32 -11.47
C SER A 78 10.61 -1.53 -10.18
N TYR A 79 9.51 -1.05 -9.61
CA TYR A 79 9.50 -0.38 -8.32
C TYR A 79 10.19 -1.19 -7.22
N GLN A 80 9.95 -2.51 -7.18
CA GLN A 80 10.59 -3.39 -6.21
C GLN A 80 12.13 -3.38 -6.36
N ARG A 81 12.62 -3.39 -7.60
CA ARG A 81 14.06 -3.32 -7.87
C ARG A 81 14.63 -1.95 -7.50
N LEU A 82 13.90 -0.88 -7.77
CA LEU A 82 14.29 0.47 -7.39
C LEU A 82 14.40 0.61 -5.87
N LYS A 83 13.46 0.01 -5.12
CA LYS A 83 13.46 -0.02 -3.65
C LYS A 83 14.66 -0.78 -3.07
N GLU A 84 15.03 -1.91 -3.67
CA GLU A 84 16.24 -2.66 -3.32
C GLU A 84 17.51 -1.84 -3.54
N LEU A 85 17.63 -1.21 -4.72
CA LEU A 85 18.82 -0.43 -5.10
C LEU A 85 19.00 0.84 -4.26
N SER A 86 17.91 1.45 -3.83
CA SER A 86 17.91 2.65 -3.01
C SER A 86 18.17 2.37 -1.52
N GLY A 87 18.24 1.09 -1.11
CA GLY A 87 18.40 0.72 0.29
C GLY A 87 17.18 1.03 1.16
N ILE A 88 16.02 1.34 0.54
CA ILE A 88 14.73 1.59 1.22
C ILE A 88 14.05 0.25 1.56
N ALA A 89 14.84 -0.83 1.75
CA ALA A 89 14.37 -2.06 2.38
C ALA A 89 14.18 -1.79 3.88
N SER A 90 13.14 -1.04 4.22
CA SER A 90 12.77 -0.72 5.59
C SER A 90 12.40 -2.01 6.31
N SER A 91 13.34 -2.48 7.14
CA SER A 91 13.11 -3.55 8.10
C SER A 91 12.27 -3.00 9.25
N VAL A 92 10.95 -3.05 9.13
CA VAL A 92 10.09 -2.84 10.29
C VAL A 92 9.99 -4.17 11.02
N ARG A 93 10.92 -4.38 11.96
CA ARG A 93 10.68 -5.32 13.06
C ARG A 93 9.42 -4.84 13.78
N PHE A 94 8.39 -5.68 13.75
CA PHE A 94 7.13 -5.49 14.43
C PHE A 94 7.34 -4.98 15.87
N PHE A 95 6.98 -3.73 16.12
CA PHE A 95 6.66 -3.23 17.46
C PHE A 95 5.14 -3.08 17.55
N TYR A 96 4.43 -4.20 17.48
CA TYR A 96 3.12 -4.32 18.12
C TYR A 96 3.26 -5.42 19.16
N ALA A 97 3.92 -5.08 20.26
CA ALA A 97 3.78 -5.83 21.50
C ALA A 97 2.45 -5.41 22.12
N ILE A 98 1.58 -6.40 22.27
CA ILE A 98 0.33 -6.38 23.04
C ILE A 98 0.68 -6.17 24.52
#